data_AF-A0A2P7EB62-F1
#
_entry.id   AF-A0A2P7EB62-F1
#
_cell.length_a   1.000
_cell.length_b   1.000
_cell.length_c   1.000
_cell.angle_alpha   90.00
_cell.angle_beta   90.00
_cell.angle_gamma   90.00
#
_symmetry.space_group_name_H-M   'P 1'
#
loop_
_entity.id
_entity.type
_entity.pdbx_description
1 polymer ?
#
loop_
_entity_poly.entity_id
_entity_poly.type
_entity_poly.pdbx_seq_one_letter_code
_entity_poly.pdbx_strand_id
1 'polypeptide(L)' 'FVESFNGRFRDEFLNIELFASVQEAKLLAEQHRIEYNVYRPHSALQGRTPLEVLQQWKAA' A
#
# COMPACT_ATOMS: atom_id res chain seq x y z
N PHE A 1 -4.28 5.19 -10.54
CA PHE A 1 -3.93 4.18 -9.52
C PHE A 1 -2.43 4.19 -9.21
N VAL A 2 -1.55 3.98 -10.20
CA VAL A 2 -0.09 3.94 -9.95
C VAL A 2 0.46 5.29 -9.51
N GLU A 3 0.02 6.40 -10.11
CA GLU A 3 0.47 7.74 -9.73
C GLU A 3 0.06 8.12 -8.30
N SER A 4 -1.20 7.88 -7.93
CA SER A 4 -1.71 8.09 -6.56
C SER A 4 -1.01 7.20 -5.53
N PHE A 5 -0.65 5.98 -5.91
CA PHE A 5 0.13 5.09 -5.05
C PHE A 5 1.54 5.64 -4.80
N ASN A 6 2.25 6.03 -5.85
CA ASN A 6 3.62 6.53 -5.74
C ASN A 6 3.71 7.82 -4.91
N GLY A 7 2.72 8.70 -5.03
CA GLY A 7 2.61 9.90 -4.18
C GLY A 7 2.47 9.52 -2.70
N ARG A 8 1.45 8.72 -2.37
CA ARG A 8 1.20 8.27 -0.99
C ARG A 8 2.36 7.48 -0.40
N PHE A 9 2.96 6.56 -1.15
CA PHE A 9 4.10 5.78 -0.65
C PHE A 9 5.30 6.67 -0.31
N ARG A 10 5.51 7.74 -1.08
CA ARG A 10 6.54 8.72 -0.74
C ARG A 10 6.17 9.51 0.52
N ASP A 11 4.96 10.07 0.55
CA ASP A 11 4.55 11.01 1.59
C ASP A 11 4.21 10.35 2.93
N GLU A 12 3.66 9.14 2.90
CA GLU A 12 3.14 8.42 4.08
C GLU A 12 4.08 7.30 4.56
N PHE A 13 5.17 7.00 3.84
CA PHE A 13 6.13 5.98 4.26
C PHE A 13 7.56 6.49 4.14
N LEU A 14 8.05 6.77 2.93
CA LEU A 14 9.47 7.08 2.73
C LEU A 14 9.92 8.41 3.37
N ASN A 15 9.04 9.42 3.40
CA ASN A 15 9.36 10.74 3.93
C ASN A 15 9.19 10.84 5.46
N ILE A 16 8.45 9.90 6.08
CA ILE A 16 8.17 9.94 7.53
C ILE A 16 9.03 8.95 8.33
N GLU A 17 9.53 7.90 7.69
CA GLU A 17 10.34 6.88 8.34
C GLU A 17 11.83 7.17 8.19
N LEU A 18 12.58 7.01 9.29
CA LEU A 18 14.04 6.96 9.27
C LEU A 18 14.49 5.52 9.42
N PHE A 19 15.20 4.99 8.44
CA PHE A 19 15.68 3.61 8.45
C PHE A 19 17.12 3.52 8.98
N ALA A 20 17.36 2.66 9.96
CA ALA A 20 18.69 2.34 10.46
C ALA A 20 19.42 1.32 9.57
N SER A 21 18.68 0.54 8.77
CA SER A 21 19.27 -0.40 7.80
C SER A 21 18.34 -0.72 6.63
N VAL A 22 18.91 -1.24 5.54
CA VAL A 22 18.13 -1.77 4.40
C VAL A 22 17.23 -2.93 4.83
N GLN A 23 17.65 -3.73 5.82
CA GLN A 23 16.87 -4.85 6.32
C GLN A 23 15.60 -4.38 7.04
N GLU A 24 15.74 -3.35 7.88
CA GLU A 24 14.61 -2.71 8.54
C GLU A 24 13.67 -2.05 7.53
N ALA A 25 14.23 -1.31 6.56
CA ALA A 25 13.42 -0.69 5.49
C ALA A 25 12.55 -1.72 4.75
N LYS A 26 13.10 -2.90 4.44
CA LYS A 26 12.34 -3.99 3.82
C LYS A 26 11.23 -4.51 4.71
N LEU A 27 11.50 -4.70 6.01
CA LEU A 27 10.50 -5.19 6.96
C LEU A 27 9.32 -4.21 7.07
N LEU A 28 9.61 -2.93 7.28
CA LEU A 28 8.60 -1.89 7.39
C LEU A 28 7.84 -1.69 6.08
N ALA A 29 8.53 -1.79 4.93
CA ALA A 29 7.88 -1.70 3.62
C ALA A 29 6.90 -2.85 3.37
N GLU A 30 7.23 -4.08 3.80
CA GLU A 30 6.30 -5.20 3.72
C GLU A 30 5.07 -5.01 4.60
N GLN A 31 5.25 -4.48 5.81
CA GLN A 31 4.14 -4.15 6.69
C GLN A 31 3.23 -3.08 6.06
N HIS A 32 3.81 -1.99 5.53
CA HIS A 32 3.08 -0.96 4.82
C HIS A 32 2.36 -1.52 3.58
N ARG A 33 3.00 -2.43 2.83
CA ARG A 33 2.39 -3.09 1.66
C ARG A 33 1.18 -3.92 2.05
N ILE A 34 1.22 -4.64 3.18
CA ILE A 34 0.08 -5.40 3.69
C ILE A 34 -1.05 -4.45 4.09
N GLU A 35 -0.75 -3.39 4.84
CA GLU A 35 -1.74 -2.39 5.23
C GLU A 35 -2.45 -1.78 4.03
N TYR A 36 -1.69 -1.29 3.06
CA TYR A 36 -2.20 -0.64 1.86
C TYR A 36 -3.09 -1.58 1.03
N ASN A 37 -2.68 -2.85 0.87
CA ASN A 37 -3.35 -3.79 -0.04
C ASN A 37 -4.50 -4.57 0.60
N VAL A 38 -4.46 -4.82 1.91
CA VAL A 38 -5.39 -5.72 2.59
C VAL A 38 -6.39 -4.99 3.45
N TYR A 39 -5.98 -3.90 4.12
CA TYR A 39 -6.81 -3.26 5.14
C TYR A 39 -7.29 -1.86 4.76
N ARG A 40 -6.52 -1.14 3.93
CA ARG A 40 -6.83 0.25 3.59
C ARG A 40 -7.80 0.36 2.42
N PRO A 41 -8.98 0.98 2.60
CA PRO A 41 -9.89 1.27 1.50
C PRO A 41 -9.42 2.49 0.70
N HIS A 42 -9.58 2.44 -0.63
CA HIS A 42 -9.13 3.52 -1.53
C HIS A 42 -10.31 4.17 -2.24
N SER A 43 -10.38 5.50 -2.23
CA SER A 43 -11.41 6.25 -2.96
C SER A 43 -11.40 5.96 -4.46
N ALA A 44 -10.21 5.78 -5.05
CA ALA A 44 -10.04 5.37 -6.45
C ALA A 44 -10.61 3.96 -6.75
N LEU A 45 -10.80 3.13 -5.72
CA LEU A 45 -11.40 1.80 -5.80
C LEU A 45 -12.83 1.78 -5.23
N GLN A 46 -13.49 2.94 -5.16
CA GLN A 46 -14.84 3.09 -4.62
C GLN A 46 -14.94 2.65 -3.14
N GLY A 47 -13.90 2.94 -2.35
CA GLY A 47 -13.86 2.58 -0.93
C GLY A 47 -13.58 1.11 -0.68
N ARG A 48 -12.92 0.42 -1.62
CA ARG A 48 -12.47 -0.97 -1.48
C ARG A 48 -10.95 -1.05 -1.39
N THR A 49 -10.47 -2.14 -0.84
CA THR A 49 -9.06 -2.50 -0.80
C THR A 49 -8.61 -3.09 -2.15
N PRO A 50 -7.32 -3.03 -2.50
CA PRO A 50 -6.79 -3.70 -3.70
C PRO A 50 -7.04 -5.20 -3.69
N LEU A 51 -7.00 -5.85 -2.50
CA LEU A 51 -7.30 -7.27 -2.37
C LEU A 51 -8.75 -7.59 -2.73
N GLU A 52 -9.72 -6.81 -2.25
CA GLU A 52 -11.15 -7.01 -2.59
C GLU A 52 -11.40 -6.88 -4.09
N VAL A 53 -10.78 -5.89 -4.74
CA VAL A 53 -10.87 -5.71 -6.18
C VAL A 53 -10.26 -6.90 -6.93
N LEU A 54 -9.11 -7.40 -6.47
CA LEU A 54 -8.48 -8.59 -7.04
C LEU A 54 -9.35 -9.85 -6.88
N GLN A 55 -9.95 -10.05 -5.71
CA GLN A 55 -10.84 -11.17 -5.43
C GLN A 55 -12.08 -11.13 -6.33
N GLN A 56 -12.69 -9.96 -6.49
CA GLN A 56 -13.81 -9.79 -7.42
C GLN A 56 -13.40 -10.11 -8.86
N TRP A 57 -12.24 -9.62 -9.31
CA TRP A 57 -11.76 -9.88 -10.66
C TRP A 57 -11.49 -11.36 -10.93
N LYS A 58 -10.97 -12.10 -9.92
CA LYS A 58 -10.77 -13.56 -10.03
C LYS A 58 -12.06 -14.37 -10.02
N ALA A 59 -13.16 -13.80 -9.53
CA ALA A 59 -14.46 -14.45 -9.46
C ALA A 59 -15.33 -14.16 -10.71
N ALA A 60 -14.88 -13.27 -11.59
CA ALA A 60 -15.48 -12.95 -12.89
C ALA A 60 -14.84 -13.79 -14.00
#